data_AF-A0A0Q4WAR3-F1
#
_entry.id   AF-A0A0Q4WAR3-F1
#
_cell.length_a   1.000
_cell.length_b   1.000
_cell.length_c   1.000
_cell.angle_alpha   90.00
_cell.angle_beta   90.00
_cell.angle_gamma   90.00
#
_symmetry.space_group_name_H-M   'P 1'
#
loop_
_entity.id
_entity.type
_entity.pdbx_description
1 polymer ?
#
loop_
_entity_poly.entity_id
_entity_poly.type
_entity_poly.pdbx_seq_one_letter_code
_entity_poly.pdbx_strand_id
1 'polypeptide(L)'
;MVGARDLDEDALRKALRDFLDKAAASGPDTVAFVYLAGYGLQFEGETFFAPVNARIVTAVDVPVAALRVSDYLKRLSTVPLKARFVVLDAARANPF
;
A
#
# COMPACT_ATOMS: atom_id res chain seq x y z
N MET A 1 -0.39 4.86 -16.52
CA MET A 1 -1.17 4.01 -15.60
C MET A 1 -0.25 2.91 -15.07
N VAL A 2 -0.23 2.67 -13.75
CA VAL A 2 0.41 1.49 -13.15
C VAL A 2 -0.73 0.64 -12.61
N GLY A 3 -0.90 -0.58 -13.12
CA GLY A 3 -1.96 -1.49 -12.72
C GLY A 3 -1.43 -2.91 -12.72
N ALA A 4 -1.77 -3.67 -11.68
CA ALA A 4 -1.40 -5.06 -11.54
C ALA A 4 -2.43 -5.77 -10.66
N ARG A 5 -2.52 -7.10 -10.80
CA ARG A 5 -3.48 -7.97 -10.10
C ARG A 5 -2.71 -9.07 -9.39
N ASP A 6 -3.28 -9.60 -8.31
CA ASP A 6 -2.71 -10.71 -7.52
C ASP A 6 -1.24 -10.47 -7.18
N LEU A 7 -0.96 -9.27 -6.68
CA LEU A 7 0.38 -8.85 -6.36
C LEU A 7 0.89 -9.62 -5.14
N ASP A 8 1.99 -10.34 -5.35
CA ASP A 8 2.84 -10.78 -4.25
C ASP A 8 3.51 -9.57 -3.58
N GLU A 9 4.17 -9.82 -2.44
CA GLU A 9 4.80 -8.76 -1.66
C GLU A 9 5.77 -7.90 -2.51
N ASP A 10 6.66 -8.54 -3.25
CA ASP A 10 7.70 -7.86 -4.02
C ASP A 10 7.11 -7.05 -5.17
N ALA A 11 6.14 -7.61 -5.89
CA ALA A 11 5.45 -6.93 -6.97
C ALA A 11 4.63 -5.74 -6.46
N LEU A 12 3.96 -5.86 -5.31
CA LEU A 12 3.23 -4.75 -4.68
C LEU A 12 4.19 -3.62 -4.25
N ARG A 13 5.27 -3.97 -3.54
CA ARG A 13 6.29 -3.01 -3.14
C ARG A 13 6.91 -2.32 -4.35
N LYS A 14 7.19 -3.07 -5.42
CA LYS A 14 7.71 -2.54 -6.68
C LYS A 14 6.72 -1.61 -7.37
N ALA A 15 5.45 -2.00 -7.50
CA ALA A 15 4.43 -1.18 -8.11
C ALA A 15 4.25 0.17 -7.40
N LEU A 16 4.28 0.16 -6.05
CA LEU A 16 4.20 1.37 -5.24
C LEU A 16 5.42 2.27 -5.41
N ARG A 17 6.64 1.70 -5.44
CA ARG A 17 7.86 2.47 -5.74
C ARG A 17 7.83 3.08 -7.13
N ASP A 18 7.55 2.27 -8.15
CA ASP A 18 7.49 2.73 -9.54
C ASP A 18 6.41 3.80 -9.73
N PHE A 19 5.31 3.74 -8.97
CA PHE A 19 4.29 4.79 -8.93
C PHE A 19 4.81 6.09 -8.30
N LEU A 20 5.46 6.02 -7.15
CA LEU A 20 6.03 7.18 -6.46
C LEU A 20 7.07 7.89 -7.35
N ASP A 21 7.93 7.14 -8.01
CA ASP A 21 8.94 7.68 -8.92
C ASP A 21 8.30 8.40 -10.11
N LYS A 22 7.26 7.80 -10.70
CA LYS A 22 6.48 8.45 -11.78
C LYS A 22 5.76 9.71 -11.30
N ALA A 23 5.18 9.68 -10.10
CA ALA A 23 4.49 10.83 -9.53
C ALA A 23 5.48 11.98 -9.28
N ALA A 24 6.67 11.69 -8.75
CA ALA A 24 7.73 12.67 -8.54
C ALA A 24 8.25 13.27 -9.85
N ALA A 25 8.43 12.45 -10.89
CA ALA A 25 8.89 12.89 -12.20
C ALA A 25 7.86 13.73 -12.97
N SER A 26 6.56 13.60 -12.64
CA SER A 26 5.48 14.29 -13.37
C SER A 26 5.32 15.78 -12.97
N GLY A 27 6.00 16.22 -11.90
CA GLY A 27 6.03 17.61 -11.47
C GLY A 27 4.85 18.05 -10.57
N PRO A 28 4.88 19.30 -10.06
CA PRO A 28 4.04 19.75 -8.95
C PRO A 28 2.54 19.85 -9.24
N ASP A 29 2.14 19.97 -10.51
CA ASP A 29 0.72 20.01 -10.91
C ASP A 29 0.05 18.64 -10.98
N THR A 30 0.79 17.57 -10.65
CA THR A 30 0.31 16.19 -10.76
C THR A 30 -0.71 15.84 -9.69
N VAL A 31 -1.77 15.13 -10.09
CA VAL A 31 -2.71 14.47 -9.19
C VAL A 31 -2.39 12.99 -9.12
N ALA A 32 -2.11 12.50 -7.92
CA ALA A 32 -1.91 11.07 -7.66
C ALA A 32 -3.22 10.43 -7.17
N PHE A 33 -3.59 9.30 -7.76
CA PHE A 33 -4.68 8.46 -7.30
C PHE A 33 -4.17 7.03 -7.13
N VAL A 34 -4.35 6.48 -5.93
CA VAL A 34 -3.98 5.11 -5.57
C VAL A 34 -5.23 4.40 -5.08
N TYR A 35 -5.57 3.28 -5.71
CA TYR A 35 -6.64 2.39 -5.26
C TYR A 35 -6.04 1.03 -4.97
N LEU A 36 -6.19 0.57 -3.73
CA LEU A 36 -5.73 -0.74 -3.26
C LEU A 36 -6.94 -1.51 -2.74
N ALA A 37 -7.26 -2.63 -3.39
CA ALA A 37 -8.30 -3.54 -2.96
C ALA A 37 -7.72 -4.90 -2.58
N GLY A 38 -8.11 -5.44 -1.44
CA GLY A 38 -7.53 -6.69 -0.92
C GLY A 38 -7.82 -6.94 0.55
N TYR A 39 -6.93 -7.65 1.25
CA TYR A 39 -7.09 -7.95 2.67
C TYR A 39 -6.35 -6.92 3.53
N GLY A 40 -7.11 -6.28 4.40
CA GLY A 40 -6.61 -5.34 5.39
C GLY A 40 -6.52 -6.03 6.74
N LEU A 41 -5.39 -5.87 7.41
CA LEU A 41 -5.11 -6.42 8.73
C LEU A 41 -4.80 -5.28 9.69
N GLN A 42 -5.17 -5.46 10.95
CA GLN A 42 -4.84 -4.52 12.00
C GLN A 42 -3.92 -5.19 13.02
N PHE A 43 -2.81 -4.54 13.34
CA PHE A 43 -1.86 -5.00 14.33
C PHE A 43 -1.27 -3.78 15.06
N GLU A 44 -1.33 -3.79 16.39
CA GLU A 44 -0.84 -2.69 17.26
C GLU A 44 -1.35 -1.29 16.86
N GLY A 45 -2.61 -1.20 16.41
CA GLY A 45 -3.23 0.06 15.99
C GLY A 45 -2.83 0.53 14.59
N GLU A 46 -1.90 -0.15 13.91
CA GLU A 46 -1.49 0.14 12.54
C GLU A 46 -2.27 -0.72 11.54
N THR A 47 -2.51 -0.16 10.35
CA THR A 47 -3.16 -0.89 9.24
C THR A 47 -2.10 -1.47 8.31
N PHE A 48 -2.22 -2.77 8.06
CA PHE A 48 -1.39 -3.52 7.13
C PHE A 48 -2.24 -4.02 5.96
N PHE A 49 -1.62 -4.11 4.79
CA PHE A 49 -2.23 -4.65 3.58
C PHE A 49 -1.52 -5.95 3.22
N ALA A 50 -2.27 -7.05 3.13
CA ALA A 50 -1.71 -8.36 2.88
C ALA A 50 -1.58 -8.63 1.37
N PRO A 51 -0.38 -8.98 0.86
CA PRO A 51 -0.21 -9.47 -0.50
C PRO A 51 -0.86 -10.86 -0.68
N VAL A 52 -1.04 -11.29 -1.94
CA VAL A 52 -1.75 -12.56 -2.24
C VAL A 52 -1.07 -13.79 -1.64
N ASN A 53 0.25 -13.74 -1.42
CA ASN A 53 1.06 -14.81 -0.89
C ASN A 53 1.39 -14.66 0.61
N ALA A 54 0.72 -13.74 1.32
CA ALA A 54 0.95 -13.54 2.75
C ALA A 54 0.61 -14.80 3.56
N ARG A 55 1.58 -15.31 4.31
CA ARG A 55 1.38 -16.42 5.24
C ARG A 55 1.39 -15.92 6.67
N ILE A 56 0.20 -15.75 7.24
CA ILE A 56 0.01 -15.20 8.59
C ILE A 56 -0.58 -16.31 9.45
N VAL A 57 0.25 -16.85 10.35
CA VAL A 57 -0.16 -17.92 11.27
C VAL A 57 -0.54 -17.33 12.63
N THR A 58 0.16 -16.28 13.03
CA THR A 58 -0.04 -15.57 14.30
C THR A 58 -0.05 -14.05 14.08
N ALA A 59 -0.55 -13.30 15.06
CA ALA A 59 -0.58 -11.84 14.98
C ALA A 59 0.82 -11.20 14.82
N VAL A 60 1.86 -11.81 15.39
CA VAL A 60 3.24 -11.29 15.31
C VAL A 60 3.87 -11.46 13.91
N ASP A 61 3.28 -12.28 13.04
CA ASP A 61 3.74 -12.46 11.66
C ASP A 61 3.29 -11.28 10.76
N VAL A 62 2.28 -10.50 11.19
CA VAL A 62 1.67 -9.43 10.38
C VAL A 62 2.70 -8.41 9.89
N PRO A 63 3.61 -7.86 10.73
CA PRO A 63 4.57 -6.87 10.25
C PRO A 63 5.61 -7.41 9.28
N VAL A 64 5.82 -8.73 9.26
CA VAL A 64 6.80 -9.40 8.40
C VAL A 64 6.18 -9.83 7.07
N ALA A 65 4.92 -10.30 7.10
CA ALA A 65 4.24 -10.87 5.94
C ALA A 65 3.29 -9.90 5.21
N ALA A 66 3.11 -8.68 5.72
CA ALA A 66 2.21 -7.68 5.15
C ALA A 66 2.83 -6.27 5.11
N LEU A 67 2.24 -5.39 4.30
CA LEU A 67 2.75 -4.04 4.08
C LEU A 67 2.07 -3.04 5.01
N ARG A 68 2.83 -2.33 5.85
CA ARG A 68 2.28 -1.24 6.65
C ARG A 68 1.85 -0.08 5.75
N VAL A 69 0.57 0.27 5.76
CA VAL A 69 0.00 1.29 4.86
C VAL A 69 0.59 2.68 5.16
N SER A 70 0.82 3.00 6.44
CA SER A 70 1.32 4.31 6.87
C SER A 70 2.71 4.63 6.31
N ASP A 71 3.56 3.63 6.07
CA ASP A 71 4.89 3.84 5.47
C ASP A 71 4.80 4.37 4.03
N TYR A 72 3.81 3.91 3.27
CA TYR A 72 3.59 4.35 1.88
C TYR A 72 2.89 5.70 1.83
N LEU A 73 1.94 5.96 2.71
CA LEU A 73 1.29 7.26 2.81
C LEU A 73 2.30 8.36 3.18
N LYS A 74 3.21 8.08 4.13
CA LYS A 74 4.31 8.99 4.49
C LYS A 74 5.20 9.27 3.28
N ARG A 75 5.61 8.24 2.53
CA ARG A 75 6.41 8.43 1.30
C ARG A 75 5.66 9.24 0.24
N LEU A 76 4.37 8.98 0.02
CA LEU A 76 3.57 9.74 -0.94
C LEU A 76 3.41 11.20 -0.53
N SER A 77 3.36 11.50 0.78
CA SER A 77 3.27 12.87 1.28
C SER A 77 4.52 13.72 1.01
N THR A 78 5.70 13.11 0.84
CA THR A 78 6.94 13.86 0.55
C THR A 78 7.07 14.27 -0.93
N VAL A 79 6.35 13.60 -1.83
CA VAL A 79 6.37 13.92 -3.28
C VAL A 79 5.54 15.18 -3.51
N PRO A 80 6.06 16.29 -4.08
CA PRO A 80 5.28 17.52 -4.26
C PRO A 80 4.21 17.33 -5.34
N LEU A 81 2.98 17.07 -4.92
CA LEU A 81 1.83 16.82 -5.80
C LEU A 81 0.71 17.80 -5.48
N LYS A 82 -0.04 18.21 -6.50
CA LYS A 82 -1.19 19.12 -6.40
C LYS A 82 -2.32 18.51 -5.58
N ALA A 83 -2.57 17.22 -5.75
CA ALA A 83 -3.51 16.46 -4.94
C ALA A 83 -3.11 14.99 -4.87
N ARG A 84 -3.53 14.32 -3.78
CA ARG A 84 -3.27 12.91 -3.52
C ARG A 84 -4.55 12.28 -3.00
N PHE A 85 -5.02 11.24 -3.67
CA PHE A 85 -6.16 10.44 -3.24
C PHE A 85 -5.69 9.01 -3.05
N VAL A 86 -5.93 8.47 -1.87
CA VAL A 86 -5.64 7.06 -1.57
C VAL A 86 -6.92 6.42 -1.09
N VAL A 87 -7.37 5.41 -1.81
CA VAL A 87 -8.55 4.62 -1.51
C VAL A 87 -8.09 3.23 -1.16
N LEU A 88 -8.40 2.81 0.07
CA LEU A 88 -8.12 1.49 0.58
C LEU A 88 -9.44 0.73 0.73
N ASP A 89 -9.70 -0.16 -0.21
CA ASP A 89 -10.87 -1.03 -0.23
C ASP A 89 -10.47 -2.42 0.30
N ALA A 90 -10.15 -2.44 1.58
CA ALA A 90 -9.59 -3.61 2.22
C ALA A 90 -10.64 -4.34 3.07
N ALA A 91 -10.91 -5.60 2.72
CA ALA A 91 -11.69 -6.49 3.58
C ALA A 91 -10.93 -6.67 4.89
N ARG A 92 -11.49 -6.14 5.97
CA ARG A 92 -10.90 -6.25 7.31
C ARG A 92 -11.17 -7.66 7.83
N ALA A 93 -10.21 -8.55 7.65
CA ALA A 93 -10.14 -9.72 8.51
C ALA A 93 -9.60 -9.21 9.84
N ASN A 94 -10.41 -9.22 10.90
CA ASN A 94 -9.89 -9.11 12.26
C ASN A 94 -9.74 -10.55 12.78
N PRO A 95 -8.56 -11.19 12.65
CA PRO A 95 -8.42 -12.60 12.95
C PRO A 95 -8.19 -12.85 14.46
N PHE A 96 -8.11 -11.78 15.27
CA PHE A 96 -7.73 -11.81 16.68
C PHE A 96 -8.51 -10.76 17.50
#